data_AF-A0A436R2J0-F1
#
_entry.id   AF-A0A436R2J0-F1
#
_cell.length_a   1.000
_cell.length_b   1.000
_cell.length_c   1.000
_cell.angle_alpha   90.00
_cell.angle_beta   90.00
_cell.angle_gamma   90.00
#
_symmetry.space_group_name_H-M   'P 1'
#
loop_
_entity.id
_entity.type
_entity.pdbx_description
1 polymer ?
#
loop_
_entity_poly.entity_id
_entity_poly.type
_entity_poly.pdbx_seq_one_letter_code
_entity_poly.pdbx_strand_id
1 'polypeptide(L)'
;ANYRNPNAQFEIGRMFLKGEGGVKASVKQAGRWLQLAAEKGHAGAQATLGNLLFQSGKIVRGLAMMTAALQRAPAADQPWIRSMQEEAFAAAGEADRRTAISLADDILTKGNNGDQ
;
A
#
# COMPACT_ATOMS: atom_id res chain seq x y z
N ALA A 1 -8.75 -1.77 24.52
CA ALA A 1 -9.03 -0.62 23.64
C ALA A 1 -7.75 -0.26 22.87
N ASN A 2 -7.62 -0.70 21.61
CA ASN A 2 -6.38 -0.56 20.82
C ASN A 2 -6.64 0.03 19.41
N TYR A 3 -7.64 0.93 19.29
CA TYR A 3 -8.03 1.58 18.02
C TYR A 3 -6.97 2.52 17.41
N ARG A 4 -5.83 2.72 18.08
CA ARG A 4 -4.74 3.57 17.58
C ARG A 4 -3.67 2.81 16.81
N ASN A 5 -3.69 1.47 16.82
CA ASN A 5 -2.68 0.66 16.16
C ASN A 5 -2.88 0.68 14.64
N PRO A 6 -1.85 1.03 13.86
CA PRO A 6 -1.95 1.05 12.41
C PRO A 6 -2.25 -0.34 11.83
N ASN A 7 -1.84 -1.42 12.50
CA ASN A 7 -2.23 -2.79 12.14
C ASN A 7 -3.75 -3.00 12.20
N ALA A 8 -4.41 -2.50 13.25
CA ALA A 8 -5.87 -2.62 13.38
C ALA A 8 -6.60 -1.80 12.30
N GLN A 9 -6.09 -0.62 11.96
CA GLN A 9 -6.61 0.21 10.86
C GLN A 9 -6.43 -0.49 9.51
N PHE A 10 -5.31 -1.17 9.30
CA PHE A 10 -5.05 -2.00 8.13
C PHE A 10 -6.01 -3.19 8.03
N GLU A 11 -6.24 -3.92 9.11
CA GLU A 11 -7.18 -5.06 9.14
C GLU A 11 -8.61 -4.63 8.81
N ILE A 12 -9.05 -3.50 9.37
CA ILE A 12 -10.35 -2.90 9.04
C ILE A 12 -10.41 -2.56 7.54
N GLY A 13 -9.35 -1.93 6.99
CA GLY A 13 -9.25 -1.64 5.57
C GLY A 13 -9.40 -2.88 4.69
N ARG A 14 -8.74 -3.99 5.07
CA ARG A 14 -8.85 -5.28 4.39
C ARG A 14 -10.25 -5.90 4.51
N MET A 15 -10.89 -5.82 5.68
CA MET A 15 -12.26 -6.30 5.86
C MET A 15 -13.23 -5.56 4.95
N PHE A 16 -13.11 -4.23 4.82
CA PHE A 16 -13.91 -3.44 3.88
C PHE A 16 -13.63 -3.77 2.40
N LEU A 17 -12.43 -4.26 2.05
CA LEU A 17 -12.15 -4.72 0.69
C LEU A 17 -12.79 -6.07 0.40
N LYS A 18 -12.74 -7.00 1.35
CA LYS A 18 -13.31 -8.35 1.19
C LYS A 18 -14.82 -8.43 1.47
N GLY A 19 -15.38 -7.44 2.17
CA GLY A 19 -16.74 -7.51 2.70
C GLY A 19 -16.89 -8.55 3.82
N GLU A 20 -15.83 -8.79 4.59
CA GLU A 20 -15.78 -9.83 5.62
C GLU A 20 -16.41 -9.30 6.93
N GLY A 21 -17.02 -10.20 7.72
CA GLY A 21 -17.63 -9.84 9.01
C GLY A 21 -18.96 -9.09 8.95
N GLY A 22 -19.71 -9.20 7.84
CA GLY A 22 -21.02 -8.55 7.67
C GLY A 22 -20.95 -7.09 7.22
N VAL A 23 -19.76 -6.61 6.88
CA VAL A 23 -19.52 -5.24 6.42
C VAL A 23 -19.66 -5.16 4.90
N LYS A 24 -20.36 -4.16 4.38
CA LYS A 24 -20.54 -4.00 2.93
C LYS A 24 -19.20 -3.64 2.27
N ALA A 25 -18.76 -4.43 1.29
CA ALA A 25 -17.53 -4.17 0.56
C ALA A 25 -17.52 -2.72 0.02
N SER A 26 -16.54 -1.92 0.44
CA SER A 26 -16.47 -0.50 0.13
C SER A 26 -15.04 -0.05 -0.01
N VAL A 27 -14.56 0.00 -1.26
CA VAL A 27 -13.22 0.48 -1.63
C VAL A 27 -12.97 1.90 -1.12
N LYS A 28 -13.99 2.77 -1.13
CA LYS A 28 -13.89 4.13 -0.56
C LYS A 28 -13.60 4.13 0.94
N GLN A 29 -14.26 3.28 1.72
CA GLN A 29 -14.03 3.21 3.16
C GLN A 29 -12.71 2.52 3.47
N ALA A 30 -12.40 1.43 2.78
CA ALA A 30 -11.10 0.77 2.85
C ALA A 30 -9.96 1.75 2.59
N GLY A 31 -10.04 2.53 1.50
CA GLY A 31 -9.05 3.54 1.15
C GLY A 31 -8.82 4.57 2.25
N ARG A 32 -9.88 5.03 2.95
CA ARG A 32 -9.72 5.95 4.08
C ARG A 32 -8.95 5.33 5.25
N TRP A 33 -9.30 4.11 5.65
CA TRP A 33 -8.61 3.42 6.75
C TRP A 33 -7.15 3.10 6.41
N LEU A 34 -6.91 2.67 5.17
CA LEU A 34 -5.57 2.42 4.65
C LEU A 34 -4.73 3.69 4.58
N GLN A 35 -5.34 4.82 4.18
CA GLN A 35 -4.65 6.11 4.15
C GLN A 35 -4.23 6.53 5.55
N LEU A 36 -5.13 6.45 6.55
CA LEU A 36 -4.78 6.78 7.94
C LEU A 36 -3.62 5.93 8.48
N ALA A 37 -3.60 4.63 8.14
CA ALA A 37 -2.50 3.75 8.55
C ALA A 37 -1.20 4.06 7.78
N ALA A 38 -1.29 4.38 6.49
CA ALA A 38 -0.14 4.77 5.67
C ALA A 38 0.48 6.10 6.11
N GLU A 39 -0.34 7.08 6.52
CA GLU A 39 0.11 8.36 7.10
C GLU A 39 0.89 8.16 8.40
N LYS A 40 0.62 7.07 9.14
CA LYS A 40 1.38 6.68 10.33
C LYS A 40 2.63 5.83 10.00
N GLY A 41 2.99 5.70 8.73
CA GLY A 41 4.16 4.91 8.29
C GLY A 41 3.92 3.40 8.19
N HIS A 42 2.67 2.93 8.21
CA HIS A 42 2.39 1.49 8.11
C HIS A 42 2.58 0.98 6.68
N ALA A 43 3.69 0.28 6.45
CA ALA A 43 4.06 -0.26 5.15
C ALA A 43 2.95 -1.11 4.51
N GLY A 44 2.32 -2.00 5.27
CA GLY A 44 1.24 -2.85 4.73
C GLY A 44 0.02 -2.08 4.23
N ALA A 45 -0.26 -0.93 4.83
CA ALA A 45 -1.39 -0.10 4.42
C ALA A 45 -1.04 0.70 3.16
N GLN A 46 0.20 1.19 3.10
CA GLN A 46 0.75 1.88 1.94
C GLN A 46 0.81 0.94 0.72
N ALA A 47 1.21 -0.31 0.90
CA ALA A 47 1.20 -1.34 -0.15
C ALA A 47 -0.23 -1.64 -0.65
N THR A 48 -1.18 -1.79 0.26
CA THR A 48 -2.58 -2.11 -0.10
C THR A 48 -3.27 -0.92 -0.78
N LEU A 49 -2.97 0.30 -0.36
CA LEU A 49 -3.40 1.50 -1.07
C LEU A 49 -2.77 1.58 -2.47
N GLY A 50 -1.49 1.19 -2.59
CA GLY A 50 -0.81 1.05 -3.88
C GLY A 50 -1.52 0.07 -4.81
N ASN A 51 -1.91 -1.10 -4.30
CA ASN A 51 -2.69 -2.09 -5.06
C ASN A 51 -4.03 -1.53 -5.54
N LEU A 52 -4.74 -0.78 -4.70
CA LEU A 52 -6.00 -0.13 -5.11
C LEU A 52 -5.81 0.90 -6.22
N LEU A 53 -4.73 1.67 -6.15
CA LEU A 53 -4.37 2.62 -7.21
C LEU A 53 -4.04 1.88 -8.51
N PHE A 54 -3.29 0.79 -8.42
CA PHE A 54 -2.95 -0.07 -9.55
C PHE A 54 -4.21 -0.59 -10.25
N GLN A 55 -5.14 -1.19 -9.50
CA GLN A 55 -6.41 -1.70 -10.02
C GLN A 55 -7.32 -0.59 -10.57
N SER A 56 -7.18 0.65 -10.08
CA SER A 56 -7.91 1.82 -10.60
C SER A 56 -7.27 2.42 -11.86
N GLY A 57 -6.27 1.76 -12.46
CA GLY A 57 -5.58 2.19 -13.67
C GLY A 57 -4.36 3.10 -13.43
N LYS A 58 -4.03 3.42 -12.16
CA LYS A 58 -2.82 4.19 -11.82
C LYS A 58 -1.63 3.25 -11.61
N ILE A 59 -1.28 2.51 -12.66
CA ILE A 59 -0.26 1.45 -12.67
C ILE A 59 1.06 1.91 -12.03
N VAL A 60 1.69 2.95 -12.59
CA VAL A 60 2.98 3.48 -12.14
C VAL A 60 2.95 3.87 -10.66
N ARG A 61 1.93 4.63 -10.23
CA ARG A 61 1.84 5.14 -8.86
C ARG A 61 1.53 4.04 -7.86
N GLY A 62 0.66 3.10 -8.23
CA GLY A 62 0.35 1.94 -7.41
C GLY A 62 1.57 1.06 -7.18
N LEU A 63 2.26 0.70 -8.27
CA LEU A 63 3.47 -0.12 -8.24
C LEU A 63 4.61 0.56 -7.47
N ALA A 64 4.79 1.88 -7.64
CA ALA A 64 5.78 2.66 -6.91
C ALA A 64 5.52 2.65 -5.39
N MET A 65 4.25 2.86 -4.98
CA MET A 65 3.87 2.81 -3.57
C MET A 65 4.08 1.43 -2.96
N MET A 66 3.78 0.36 -3.70
CA MET A 66 4.02 -1.02 -3.23
C MET A 66 5.51 -1.32 -3.09
N THR A 67 6.32 -0.83 -4.01
CA THR A 67 7.79 -0.97 -3.98
C THR A 67 8.39 -0.21 -2.81
N ALA A 68 8.01 1.06 -2.62
CA ALA A 68 8.45 1.86 -1.47
C ALA A 68 7.98 1.26 -0.14
N ALA A 69 6.73 0.77 -0.09
CA ALA A 69 6.20 0.09 1.09
C ALA A 69 6.99 -1.18 1.42
N LEU A 70 7.32 -2.00 0.42
CA LEU A 70 8.11 -3.21 0.60
C LEU A 70 9.49 -2.91 1.22
N GLN A 71 10.14 -1.84 0.77
CA GLN A 71 11.45 -1.41 1.28
C GLN A 71 11.38 -0.93 2.73
N ARG A 72 10.29 -0.27 3.14
CA ARG A 72 10.07 0.22 4.51
C ARG A 72 9.44 -0.82 5.44
N ALA A 73 8.95 -1.93 4.90
CA ALA A 73 8.23 -2.94 5.65
C ALA A 73 9.18 -3.74 6.58
N PRO A 74 8.72 -4.07 7.81
CA PRO A 74 9.44 -5.03 8.65
C PRO A 74 9.42 -6.42 7.99
N ALA A 75 10.39 -7.27 8.35
CA ALA A 75 10.55 -8.61 7.76
C ALA A 75 9.28 -9.48 7.84
N ALA A 76 8.44 -9.27 8.85
CA ALA A 76 7.16 -9.95 8.99
C ALA A 76 6.16 -9.59 7.87
N ASP A 77 6.20 -8.37 7.35
CA ASP A 77 5.27 -7.87 6.33
C ASP A 77 5.81 -7.95 4.91
N GLN A 78 7.14 -8.01 4.74
CA GLN A 78 7.78 -8.16 3.44
C GLN A 78 7.24 -9.30 2.57
N PRO A 79 7.02 -10.55 3.06
CA PRO A 79 6.65 -11.65 2.17
C PRO A 79 5.32 -11.41 1.45
N TRP A 80 4.29 -10.98 2.17
CA TRP A 80 2.97 -10.76 1.56
C TRP A 80 2.91 -9.46 0.75
N ILE A 81 3.64 -8.40 1.15
CA ILE A 81 3.75 -7.17 0.35
C ILE A 81 4.49 -7.47 -0.96
N ARG A 82 5.55 -8.29 -0.90
CA ARG A 82 6.34 -8.70 -2.05
C ARG A 82 5.47 -9.45 -3.05
N SER A 83 4.68 -10.43 -2.62
CA SER A 83 3.77 -11.14 -3.53
C SER A 83 2.86 -10.18 -4.30
N MET A 84 2.26 -9.22 -3.58
CA MET A 84 1.37 -8.22 -4.19
C MET A 84 2.12 -7.32 -5.19
N GLN A 85 3.35 -6.93 -4.86
CA GLN A 85 4.21 -6.11 -5.73
C GLN A 85 4.67 -6.91 -6.95
N GLU A 86 5.01 -8.19 -6.81
CA GLU A 86 5.41 -9.08 -7.89
C GLU A 86 4.24 -9.32 -8.86
N GLU A 87 3.02 -9.49 -8.37
CA GLU A 87 1.81 -9.58 -9.19
C GLU A 87 1.57 -8.30 -10.00
N ALA A 88 1.63 -7.14 -9.33
CA ALA A 88 1.47 -5.84 -9.99
C ALA A 88 2.61 -5.56 -10.99
N PHE A 89 3.84 -5.95 -10.65
CA PHE A 89 4.99 -5.82 -11.53
C PHE A 89 4.80 -6.69 -12.77
N ALA A 90 4.44 -7.97 -12.61
CA ALA A 90 4.18 -8.88 -13.72
C ALA A 90 3.11 -8.36 -14.69
N ALA A 91 2.05 -7.73 -14.16
CA ALA A 91 0.98 -7.14 -14.95
C ALA A 91 1.36 -5.79 -15.61
N ALA A 92 2.31 -5.03 -15.05
CA ALA A 92 2.75 -3.75 -15.60
C ALA A 92 3.66 -3.92 -16.81
N GLY A 93 3.65 -2.95 -17.73
CA GLY A 93 4.60 -2.89 -18.85
C GLY A 93 6.01 -2.49 -18.38
N GLU A 94 7.04 -2.80 -19.18
CA GLU A 94 8.44 -2.48 -18.87
C GLU A 94 8.67 -0.98 -18.59
N ALA A 95 8.08 -0.12 -19.42
CA ALA A 95 8.16 1.34 -19.25
C ALA A 95 7.51 1.80 -17.93
N ASP A 96 6.35 1.25 -17.58
CA ASP A 96 5.66 1.56 -16.33
C ASP A 96 6.46 1.10 -15.11
N ARG A 97 7.02 -0.12 -15.17
CA ARG A 97 7.89 -0.67 -14.12
C ARG A 97 9.08 0.22 -13.86
N ARG A 98 9.79 0.64 -14.91
CA ARG A 98 10.95 1.52 -14.80
C ARG A 98 10.59 2.87 -14.17
N THR A 99 9.47 3.45 -14.61
CA THR A 99 8.97 4.71 -14.06
C THR A 99 8.53 4.55 -12.60
N ALA A 100 7.92 3.41 -12.25
CA ALA A 100 7.49 3.10 -10.90
C ALA A 100 8.67 2.94 -9.94
N ILE A 101 9.79 2.36 -10.38
CA ILE A 101 11.02 2.25 -9.59
C ILE A 101 11.58 3.64 -9.27
N SER A 102 11.70 4.52 -10.28
CA SER A 102 12.16 5.90 -10.05
C SER A 102 11.22 6.67 -9.12
N LEU A 103 9.91 6.49 -9.27
CA LEU A 103 8.94 7.13 -8.39
C LEU A 103 8.97 6.55 -6.96
N ALA A 104 9.26 5.25 -6.80
CA ALA A 104 9.40 4.63 -5.50
C ALA A 104 10.58 5.23 -4.73
N ASP A 105 11.71 5.48 -5.41
CA ASP A 105 12.87 6.16 -4.84
C ASP A 105 12.53 7.59 -4.37
N ASP A 106 11.78 8.36 -5.18
CA ASP A 106 11.27 9.69 -4.78
C ASP A 106 10.34 9.62 -3.56
N ILE A 107 9.47 8.60 -3.48
CA ILE A 107 8.59 8.38 -2.32
C ILE A 107 9.42 8.06 -1.06
N LEU A 108 10.48 7.26 -1.19
CA LEU A 108 11.36 6.89 -0.08
C LEU A 108 12.17 8.09 0.41
N THR A 109 12.73 8.88 -0.50
CA THR A 109 13.53 10.07 -0.17
C THR A 109 12.68 11.19 0.43
N LYS A 110 11.50 11.49 -0.15
CA LYS A 110 10.57 12.47 0.44
C LYS A 110 9.97 12.00 1.76
N GLY A 111 9.71 10.70 1.90
CA GLY A 111 9.21 10.10 3.13
C GLY A 111 10.21 10.11 4.29
N ASN A 112 11.51 10.29 4.01
CA ASN A 112 12.57 10.43 5.01
C ASN A 112 12.87 11.88 5.38
N ASN A 113 12.52 12.85 4.53
CA ASN A 113 12.84 14.28 4.72
C ASN A 113 11.71 15.08 5.41
N GLY A 114 10.67 14.41 5.90
CA GLY A 114 9.52 15.03 6.57
C GLY A 114 9.62 15.15 8.10
N ASP A 115 10.67 14.59 8.71
CA ASP A 115 10.87 14.56 10.17
C ASP A 115 12.31 14.97 10.56
N GLN A 116 12.77 16.14 10.11
CA GLN A 116 13.90 16.85 10.72
C GLN A 116 13.55 18.30 11.05
#